data_AF-A0A0K5YG67-F1
#
_entry.id   AF-A0A0K5YG67-F1
#
_cell.length_a   1.000
_cell.length_b   1.000
_cell.length_c   1.000
_cell.angle_alpha   90.00
_cell.angle_beta   90.00
_cell.angle_gamma   90.00
#
_symmetry.space_group_name_H-M   'P 1'
#
loop_
_entity.id
_entity.type
_entity.pdbx_description
1 polymer ?
#
loop_
_entity_poly.entity_id
_entity_poly.type
_entity_poly.pdbx_seq_one_letter_code
_entity_poly.pdbx_strand_id
1 'polypeptide(L)' 'MLKTAGRPVTRGITLGLKDILNAREVLLLVTGEGKQDATDRFLTAKVSTAIPASFLWLHSNFICLINT' A
#
# COMPACT_ATOMS: atom_id res chain seq x y z
N MET A 1 3.29 13.58 -10.13
CA MET A 1 2.26 14.48 -9.56
C MET A 1 2.82 15.47 -8.53
N LEU A 2 3.68 15.09 -7.58
CA LEU A 2 4.22 16.05 -6.59
C LEU A 2 5.57 16.69 -6.98
N LYS A 3 6.36 16.06 -7.87
CA LYS A 3 7.69 16.55 -8.29
C LYS A 3 7.67 17.89 -9.03
N THR A 4 6.52 18.29 -9.56
CA THR A 4 6.31 19.54 -10.32
C THR A 4 5.75 20.69 -9.48
N ALA A 5 5.52 20.49 -8.18
CA ALA A 5 5.05 21.57 -7.32
C ALA A 5 6.16 22.61 -7.10
N GLY A 6 5.85 23.91 -7.24
CA GLY A 6 6.81 25.01 -7.03
C GLY A 6 7.30 25.17 -5.58
N ARG A 7 6.78 24.37 -4.65
CA ARG A 7 7.24 24.26 -3.26
C ARG A 7 6.96 22.86 -2.70
N PRO A 8 7.75 22.37 -1.73
CA PRO A 8 7.54 21.06 -1.13
C PRO A 8 6.18 20.92 -0.42
N VAL A 9 5.51 19.79 -0.62
CA VAL A 9 4.31 19.41 0.12
C VAL A 9 4.74 18.67 1.39
N THR A 10 4.45 19.22 2.56
CA THR A 10 4.91 18.69 3.86
C THR A 10 3.83 17.95 4.64
N ARG A 11 2.57 18.02 4.21
CA ARG A 11 1.43 17.34 4.84
C ARG A 11 0.48 16.81 3.78
N GLY A 12 -0.28 15.77 4.14
CA GLY A 12 -1.31 15.18 3.32
C GLY A 12 -2.51 14.75 4.16
N ILE A 13 -3.66 14.59 3.51
CA ILE A 13 -4.87 14.01 4.07
C ILE A 13 -5.06 12.66 3.39
N THR A 14 -5.35 11.62 4.17
CA THR A 14 -5.54 10.25 3.67
C THR A 14 -6.68 9.60 4.44
N LEU A 15 -7.28 8.57 3.83
CA LEU A 15 -8.08 7.60 4.57
C LEU A 15 -7.19 6.90 5.61
N GLY A 16 -7.79 6.55 6.75
CA GLY A 16 -7.12 5.73 7.75
C GLY A 16 -7.06 4.26 7.31
N LEU A 17 -6.15 3.49 7.92
CA LEU A 17 -6.07 2.04 7.67
C LEU A 17 -7.40 1.33 7.98
N LYS A 18 -8.12 1.77 9.02
CA LYS A 18 -9.45 1.24 9.35
C LYS A 18 -10.43 1.42 8.20
N ASP A 19 -10.43 2.58 7.54
CA ASP A 19 -11.37 2.86 6.45
C ASP A 19 -11.04 2.01 5.21
N ILE A 20 -9.75 1.83 4.93
CA ILE A 20 -9.28 0.94 3.85
C ILE A 20 -9.68 -0.52 4.11
N LEU A 21 -9.51 -1.01 5.34
CA LEU A 21 -9.85 -2.38 5.73
C LEU A 21 -11.37 -2.63 5.87
N ASN A 22 -12.19 -1.58 5.92
CA ASN A 22 -13.64 -1.70 5.90
C ASN A 22 -14.22 -1.77 4.48
N ALA A 23 -13.39 -1.68 3.44
CA ALA A 23 -13.84 -1.81 2.06
C ALA A 23 -14.44 -3.20 1.81
N ARG A 24 -15.38 -3.31 0.86
CA ARG A 24 -15.89 -4.63 0.44
C ARG A 24 -14.81 -5.48 -0.23
N GLU A 25 -13.88 -4.81 -0.91
CA GLU A 25 -12.81 -5.41 -1.69
C GLU A 25 -11.66 -4.39 -1.82
N VAL A 26 -10.42 -4.88 -1.78
CA VAL A 26 -9.23 -4.06 -2.02
C VAL A 26 -8.42 -4.64 -3.17
N LEU A 27 -8.09 -3.80 -4.17
CA LEU A 27 -7.15 -4.12 -5.24
C LEU A 27 -5.83 -3.39 -5.01
N LEU A 28 -4.78 -4.13 -4.66
CA LEU A 28 -3.41 -3.62 -4.54
C LEU A 28 -2.68 -3.82 -5.87
N LEU A 29 -2.24 -2.71 -6.48
CA LEU A 29 -1.46 -2.73 -7.72
C LEU A 29 0.00 -2.39 -7.43
N VAL A 30 0.91 -3.27 -7.87
CA VAL A 30 2.36 -3.09 -7.69
C VAL A 30 3.04 -3.15 -9.06
N THR A 31 3.74 -2.07 -9.42
CA THR A 31 4.47 -1.96 -10.69
C THR A 31 5.75 -1.14 -10.52
N GLY A 32 6.77 -1.50 -11.29
CA GLY A 32 8.07 -0.83 -11.37
C GLY A 32 9.14 -1.41 -10.45
N GLU A 33 10.38 -1.39 -10.94
CA GLU A 33 11.57 -1.97 -10.29
C GLU A 33 11.90 -1.34 -8.93
N GLY A 34 11.46 -0.11 -8.67
CA GLY A 34 11.65 0.55 -7.37
C GLY A 34 10.83 -0.04 -6.22
N LYS A 35 10.14 -1.18 -6.42
CA LYS A 35 9.18 -1.76 -5.48
C LYS A 35 9.49 -3.19 -5.02
N GLN A 36 10.58 -3.82 -5.51
CA GLN A 36 10.89 -5.22 -5.15
C GLN A 36 10.99 -5.44 -3.63
N ASP A 37 11.82 -4.68 -2.90
CA ASP A 37 11.98 -4.88 -1.44
C ASP A 37 10.65 -4.78 -0.66
N ALA A 38 9.83 -3.77 -1.00
CA ALA A 38 8.53 -3.59 -0.35
C ALA A 38 7.57 -4.75 -0.68
N THR A 39 7.63 -5.26 -1.92
CA THR A 39 6.87 -6.42 -2.37
C THR A 39 7.29 -7.68 -1.63
N ASP A 40 8.59 -7.97 -1.59
CA ASP A 40 9.13 -9.15 -0.92
C ASP A 40 8.75 -9.17 0.56
N ARG A 41 8.89 -8.03 1.24
CA ARG A 41 8.48 -7.87 2.64
C ARG A 41 6.98 -8.05 2.82
N PHE A 42 6.16 -7.48 1.93
CA PHE A 42 4.71 -7.66 1.96
C PHE A 42 4.31 -9.13 1.77
N LEU A 43 4.96 -9.85 0.85
CA LEU A 43 4.70 -11.26 0.54
C LEU A 43 5.10 -12.22 1.68
N THR A 44 5.86 -11.78 2.67
CA THR A 44 6.12 -12.59 3.89
C THR A 44 4.88 -12.81 4.76
N ALA A 45 3.78 -12.12 4.48
CA ALA A 45 2.53 -12.16 5.26
C ALA A 45 2.67 -11.79 6.76
N LYS A 46 3.78 -11.14 7.14
CA LYS A 46 3.98 -10.64 8.51
C LYS A 46 3.29 -9.29 8.68
N VAL A 47 2.25 -9.25 9.50
CA VAL A 47 1.53 -8.01 9.84
C VAL A 47 2.40 -7.14 10.75
N SER A 48 2.66 -5.89 10.33
CA SER A 48 3.47 -4.92 11.07
C SER A 48 3.16 -3.49 10.66
N THR A 49 3.25 -2.55 11.60
CA THR A 49 3.12 -1.10 11.32
C THR A 49 4.29 -0.54 10.51
N ALA A 50 5.42 -1.26 10.44
CA ALA A 50 6.54 -0.89 9.58
C ALA A 50 6.24 -1.07 8.08
N ILE A 51 5.26 -1.93 7.74
CA ILE A 51 4.75 -2.13 6.37
C ILE A 51 3.22 -2.00 6.42
N PRO A 52 2.65 -0.78 6.29
CA PRO A 52 1.20 -0.57 6.44
C PRO A 52 0.33 -1.44 5.53
N ALA A 53 0.79 -1.74 4.32
CA ALA A 53 0.08 -2.63 3.39
C ALA A 53 -0.08 -4.07 3.94
N SER A 54 0.79 -4.52 4.86
CA SER A 54 0.70 -5.86 5.44
C SER A 54 -0.61 -6.13 6.19
N PHE A 55 -1.32 -5.09 6.62
CA PHE A 55 -2.65 -5.24 7.23
C PHE A 55 -3.70 -5.79 6.26
N LEU A 56 -3.48 -5.70 4.94
CA LEU A 56 -4.35 -6.33 3.94
C LEU A 56 -4.43 -7.85 4.08
N TRP A 57 -3.42 -8.50 4.68
CA TRP A 57 -3.48 -9.93 5.02
C TRP A 57 -4.56 -10.27 6.05
N LEU A 58 -5.09 -9.28 6.77
CA LEU A 58 -6.25 -9.43 7.67
C LEU A 58 -7.59 -9.18 6.96
N HIS A 59 -7.57 -8.71 5.72
CA HIS A 59 -8.77 -8.39 4.95
C HIS A 59 -9.32 -9.63 4.27
N SER A 60 -10.63 -9.88 4.41
CA SER A 60 -11.26 -11.10 3.90
C SER A 60 -11.33 -11.18 2.37
N ASN A 61 -11.18 -10.05 1.67
CA ASN A 61 -11.32 -9.99 0.21
C ASN A 61 -10.36 -8.95 -0.39
N PHE A 62 -9.11 -9.34 -0.68
CA PHE A 62 -8.18 -8.48 -1.40
C PHE A 62 -7.47 -9.25 -2.52
N ILE A 63 -7.13 -8.52 -3.58
CA ILE A 63 -6.35 -9.00 -4.72
C ILE A 63 -5.09 -8.15 -4.81
N CYS A 64 -3.94 -8.79 -4.97
CA CYS A 64 -2.68 -8.11 -5.26
C CYS A 64 -2.22 -8.48 -6.68
N LEU A 65 -2.09 -7.48 -7.55
CA LEU A 65 -1.54 -7.66 -8.89
C LEU A 65 -0.13 -7.07 -8.93
N ILE A 66 0.84 -7.93 -9.22
CA ILE A 66 2.25 -7.56 -9.29
C ILE A 66 2.68 -7.71 -10.74
N ASN A 67 3.11 -6.60 -11.34
CA ASN A 67 3.74 -6.62 -12.65
C ASN A 67 5.21 -7.01 -12.48
N THR A 68 5.51 -8.28 -12.74
CA THR A 68 6.86 -8.85 -12.76
C THR A 68 7.63 -8.44 -14.00
#